data_AF-A0AA91FV53-F1
#
_entry.id   AF-A0AA91FV53-F1
#
_cell.length_a   1.000
_cell.length_b   1.000
_cell.length_c   1.000
_cell.angle_alpha   90.00
_cell.angle_beta   90.00
_cell.angle_gamma   90.00
#
_symmetry.space_group_name_H-M   'P 1'
#
loop_
_entity.id
_entity.type
_entity.pdbx_description
1 polymer ?
#
loop_
_entity_poly.entity_id
_entity_poly.type
_entity_poly.pdbx_seq_one_letter_code
_entity_poly.pdbx_strand_id
1 'polypeptide(L)' 'MRQRGLRPIQIWVPDVNAPEFVGEAHRPSALVAAREYEDDDQAFVDAVSVDWDDAT' A
#
# COMPACT_ATOMS: atom_id res chain seq x y z
N MET A 1 -12.91 0.88 19.86
CA MET A 1 -12.73 1.88 18.78
C MET A 1 -13.49 3.17 19.04
N ARG A 2 -14.83 3.16 19.17
CA ARG A 2 -15.61 4.38 19.47
C ARG A 2 -15.35 4.99 20.87
N GLN A 3 -14.99 4.18 21.86
CA GLN A 3 -14.65 4.65 23.21
C GLN A 3 -13.26 5.29 23.34
N ARG A 4 -12.41 5.19 22.30
CA ARG A 4 -11.06 5.80 22.25
C ARG A 4 -11.01 7.06 21.37
N GLY A 5 -12.16 7.65 21.03
CA GLY A 5 -12.23 8.85 20.19
C GLY A 5 -11.95 8.63 18.69
N LEU A 6 -11.73 7.39 18.25
CA LEU A 6 -11.48 7.07 16.84
C LEU A 6 -12.79 7.02 16.05
N ARG A 7 -12.87 7.81 14.96
CA ARG A 7 -13.98 7.79 14.00
C ARG A 7 -13.69 6.74 12.92
N PRO A 8 -14.45 5.62 12.85
CA PRO A 8 -14.26 4.66 11.79
C PRO A 8 -14.70 5.26 10.46
N ILE A 9 -13.86 5.15 9.45
CA ILE A 9 -14.20 5.42 8.05
C ILE A 9 -14.32 4.08 7.33
N GLN A 10 -15.27 3.99 6.41
CA GLN A 10 -15.38 2.86 5.50
C GLN A 10 -14.91 3.32 4.14
N ILE A 11 -13.94 2.61 3.59
CA ILE A 11 -13.45 2.80 2.23
C ILE A 11 -13.77 1.55 1.42
N TRP A 12 -14.05 1.72 0.14
CA TRP A 12 -14.21 0.58 -0.75
C TRP A 12 -12.83 0.08 -1.16
N VAL A 13 -12.61 -1.24 -1.04
CA VAL A 13 -11.39 -1.91 -1.45
C VAL A 13 -11.77 -2.97 -2.49
N PRO A 14 -11.06 -3.06 -3.62
CA PRO A 14 -11.27 -4.12 -4.61
C PRO A 14 -11.03 -5.52 -4.00
N ASP A 15 -11.74 -6.53 -4.50
CA ASP A 15 -11.56 -7.91 -4.06
C ASP A 15 -10.22 -8.46 -4.56
N VAL A 16 -9.29 -8.62 -3.63
CA VAL A 16 -7.93 -9.12 -3.89
C VAL A 16 -7.88 -10.61 -4.26
N ASN A 17 -8.98 -11.35 -4.09
CA ASN A 17 -9.06 -12.78 -4.42
C ASN A 17 -9.61 -13.02 -5.84
N ALA A 18 -10.10 -11.99 -6.52
CA ALA A 18 -10.59 -12.13 -7.89
C ALA A 18 -9.42 -12.53 -8.81
N PRO A 19 -9.59 -13.53 -9.70
CA PRO A 19 -8.53 -13.99 -10.60
C PRO A 19 -7.96 -12.87 -11.49
N GLU A 20 -8.80 -11.92 -11.89
CA GLU A 20 -8.40 -10.75 -12.68
C GLU A 20 -7.63 -9.69 -11.88
N PHE A 21 -7.68 -9.72 -10.54
CA PHE A 21 -7.11 -8.68 -9.69
C PHE A 21 -5.61 -8.52 -9.91
N VAL A 22 -4.88 -9.62 -10.08
CA VAL A 22 -3.42 -9.58 -10.30
C VAL A 22 -3.07 -8.80 -11.57
N GLY A 23 -3.82 -9.01 -12.66
CA GLY A 23 -3.59 -8.32 -13.93
C GLY A 23 -3.87 -6.81 -13.81
N GLU A 24 -4.97 -6.46 -13.14
CA GLU A 24 -5.33 -5.06 -12.93
C GLU A 24 -4.49 -4.38 -11.85
N ALA A 25 -3.92 -5.10 -10.88
CA ALA A 25 -2.99 -4.54 -9.91
C ALA A 25 -1.61 -4.31 -10.54
N HIS A 26 -1.17 -5.21 -11.42
CA HIS A 26 0.13 -5.10 -12.08
C HIS A 26 0.22 -3.90 -13.03
N ARG A 27 -0.85 -3.63 -13.80
CA ARG A 27 -0.89 -2.50 -14.76
C ARG A 27 -0.59 -1.13 -14.13
N PRO A 28 -1.26 -0.68 -13.05
CA PRO A 28 -0.97 0.58 -12.39
C PRO A 28 0.38 0.55 -11.65
N SER A 29 0.76 -0.57 -11.04
CA SER A 29 2.09 -0.70 -10.42
C SER A 29 3.21 -0.44 -11.42
N ALA A 30 3.12 -1.01 -12.62
CA ALA A 30 4.11 -0.77 -13.69
C ALA A 30 4.16 0.69 -14.14
N LEU A 31 3.03 1.41 -14.12
CA LEU A 31 2.97 2.83 -14.46
C LEU A 31 3.59 3.74 -13.39
N VAL A 32 3.53 3.32 -12.12
CA VAL A 32 4.17 4.04 -11.00
C VAL A 32 5.68 3.81 -11.05
N ALA A 33 6.12 2.55 -11.23
CA ALA A 33 7.53 2.20 -11.35
C ALA A 33 8.20 2.89 -12.55
N ALA A 34 7.52 3.03 -13.68
CA ALA A 34 8.09 3.71 -14.86
C ALA A 34 8.26 5.24 -14.71
N ARG A 35 7.99 5.84 -13.54
CA ARG A 35 8.11 7.29 -13.33
C ARG A 35 9.51 7.68 -12.87
N GLU A 36 9.88 8.90 -13.21
CA GLU A 36 11.18 9.52 -12.87
C GLU A 36 11.50 9.53 -11.36
N TYR A 37 10.48 9.46 -10.51
CA TYR A 37 10.62 9.52 -9.05
C TYR A 37 10.58 8.15 -8.36
N GLU A 38 10.60 7.04 -9.09
CA GLU A 38 10.57 5.69 -8.50
C GLU A 38 11.66 5.52 -7.43
N ASP A 39 12.90 5.93 -7.73
CA ASP A 39 14.03 5.80 -6.81
C ASP A 39 13.84 6.62 -5.52
N ASP A 40 13.31 7.85 -5.64
CA ASP A 40 13.05 8.72 -4.49
C ASP A 40 11.89 8.19 -3.64
N ASP A 41 10.84 7.69 -4.28
CA ASP A 41 9.68 7.07 -3.61
C ASP A 41 10.10 5.80 -2.87
N GLN A 42 10.92 4.95 -3.49
CA GLN A 42 11.42 3.72 -2.87
C GLN A 42 12.37 4.04 -1.72
N ALA A 43 13.29 5.00 -1.88
CA ALA A 43 14.20 5.43 -0.81
C ALA A 43 13.44 5.99 0.41
N PHE A 44 12.34 6.71 0.20
CA PHE A 44 11.48 7.17 1.28
C PHE A 44 10.81 6.01 2.02
N VAL A 45 10.22 5.05 1.28
CA VAL A 45 9.58 3.87 1.87
C VAL A 45 10.57 3.07 2.71
N ASP A 46 11.77 2.83 2.20
CA ASP A 46 12.82 2.10 2.92
C ASP A 46 13.24 2.83 4.20
N ALA A 47 13.32 4.16 4.17
CA ALA A 47 13.70 4.97 5.33
C ALA A 47 12.65 4.99 6.45
N VAL A 48 11.36 4.84 6.13
CA VAL A 48 10.26 4.83 7.11
C VAL A 48 9.78 3.43 7.48
N SER A 49 10.22 2.41 6.74
CA SER A 49 9.89 1.02 7.03
C SER A 49 10.63 0.55 8.27
N VAL A 50 9.91 -0.09 9.18
CA VAL A 50 10.48 -0.81 10.31
C VAL A 50 10.36 -2.28 10.03
N ASP A 51 11.35 -3.06 10.44
CA ASP A 51 11.26 -4.50 10.31
C ASP A 51 10.08 -5.00 11.14
N TRP A 52 9.25 -5.85 10.54
CA TRP A 52 8.03 -6.33 11.20
C TRP A 52 8.38 -7.23 12.40
N ASP A 53 9.57 -7.84 12.37
CA ASP A 53 10.13 -8.65 13.44
C ASP A 53 10.70 -7.82 14.61
N ASP A 54 10.97 -6.52 14.43
CA ASP A 54 11.40 -5.61 15.51
C ASP A 54 10.23 -5.11 16.36
N ALA A 55 8.99 -5.46 15.99
CA ALA A 55 7.75 -5.00 16.64
C ALA A 55 7.14 -6.01 17.65
N THR A 56 7.90 -7.03 18.08
CA THR A 56 7.53 -7.97 19.16
C THR A 56 8.19 -7.61 20.49
#